data_AF-A0A917HKA7-F1
#
_entry.id   AF-A0A917HKA7-F1
#
_cell.length_a   1.000
_cell.length_b   1.000
_cell.length_c   1.000
_cell.angle_alpha   90.00
_cell.angle_beta   90.00
_cell.angle_gamma   90.00
#
_symmetry.space_group_name_H-M   'P 1'
#
loop_
_entity.id
_entity.type
_entity.pdbx_description
1 polymer ?
#
loop_
_entity_poly.entity_id
_entity_poly.type
_entity_poly.pdbx_seq_one_letter_code
_entity_poly.pdbx_strand_id
1 'polypeptide(L)' 'MELKQREYFDDFLTESFSDDIHHRELRLSSNEMESIKKKYPKATIKACTSNQSTDGKMWFEVTIHPV' A
#
# COMPACT_ATOMS: atom_id res chain seq x y z
N MET A 1 9.58 13.67 13.13
CA MET A 1 9.94 12.27 12.78
C MET A 1 8.92 11.62 11.83
N GLU A 2 7.71 12.16 11.65
CA GLU A 2 6.67 11.57 10.78
C GLU A 2 6.88 11.81 9.27
N LEU A 3 7.47 12.94 8.87
CA LEU A 3 7.72 13.26 7.46
C LEU A 3 8.64 12.23 6.77
N LYS A 4 9.71 11.82 7.46
CA LYS A 4 10.68 10.86 6.91
C LYS A 4 10.04 9.50 6.63
N GLN A 5 9.14 9.04 7.51
CA GLN A 5 8.42 7.78 7.31
C GLN A 5 7.47 7.84 6.12
N ARG A 6 6.86 9.00 5.87
CA ARG A 6 6.00 9.22 4.71
C ARG A 6 6.80 9.20 3.40
N GLU A 7 7.95 9.87 3.36
CA GLU A 7 8.84 9.85 2.20
C GLU A 7 9.31 8.43 1.87
N TYR A 8 9.79 7.68 2.88
CA TYR A 8 10.18 6.28 2.68
C TYR A 8 9.04 5.40 2.16
N PHE A 9 7.81 5.61 2.64
CA PHE A 9 6.67 4.85 2.18
C PHE A 9 6.27 5.23 0.75
N ASP A 10 6.35 6.50 0.38
CA ASP A 10 6.07 6.96 -0.97
C ASP A 10 7.08 6.42 -2.00
N ASP A 11 8.36 6.38 -1.64
CA ASP A 11 9.42 5.75 -2.44
C ASP A 11 9.16 4.25 -2.59
N PHE A 12 8.90 3.56 -1.47
CA PHE A 12 8.54 2.14 -1.46
C PHE A 12 7.34 1.83 -2.37
N LEU A 13 6.30 2.66 -2.36
CA LEU A 13 5.14 2.47 -3.24
C LEU A 13 5.51 2.69 -4.70
N THR A 14 6.35 3.68 -5.00
CA THR A 14 6.77 3.99 -6.37
C THR A 14 7.60 2.83 -6.94
N GLU A 15 8.53 2.29 -6.16
CA GLU A 15 9.29 1.09 -6.52
C GLU A 15 8.40 -0.17 -6.57
N SER A 16 7.36 -0.25 -5.74
CA SER A 16 6.49 -1.42 -5.70
C SER A 16 5.66 -1.63 -6.96
N PHE A 17 5.34 -0.52 -7.64
CA PHE A 17 4.50 -0.48 -8.83
C PHE A 17 5.24 0.09 -10.06
N SER A 18 6.58 0.02 -10.07
CA SER A 18 7.38 0.36 -11.24
C SER A 18 7.28 -0.75 -12.31
N ASP A 19 7.85 -0.51 -13.49
CA ASP A 19 8.05 -1.53 -14.53
C ASP A 19 6.77 -2.26 -14.97
N ASP A 20 5.68 -1.51 -15.14
CA ASP A 20 4.37 -2.03 -15.57
C ASP A 20 3.69 -2.98 -14.55
N ILE A 21 4.19 -3.02 -13.30
CA ILE A 21 3.57 -3.78 -12.22
C ILE A 21 2.37 -2.99 -11.68
N HIS A 22 1.17 -3.52 -11.91
CA HIS A 22 -0.07 -2.91 -11.47
C HIS A 22 -0.72 -3.62 -10.28
N HIS A 23 -0.24 -4.81 -9.91
CA HIS A 23 -0.79 -5.66 -8.85
C HIS A 23 0.33 -6.13 -7.91
N ARG A 24 0.10 -5.98 -6.60
CA ARG A 24 1.02 -6.36 -5.51
C ARG A 24 0.26 -6.75 -4.26
N GLU A 25 0.79 -7.74 -3.55
CA GLU A 25 0.42 -7.98 -2.15
C GLU A 25 1.32 -7.15 -1.23
N LEU A 26 0.73 -6.32 -0.39
CA LEU A 26 1.44 -5.41 0.52
C LEU A 26 0.98 -5.62 1.96
N ARG A 27 1.92 -5.54 2.90
CA ARG A 27 1.65 -5.61 4.33
C ARG A 27 1.56 -4.20 4.91
N LEU A 28 0.34 -3.75 5.18
CA LEU A 28 0.02 -2.35 5.44
C LEU A 28 -0.67 -2.18 6.79
N SER A 29 -0.36 -1.08 7.45
CA SER A 29 -1.19 -0.50 8.51
C SER A 29 -2.39 0.24 7.89
N SER A 30 -3.37 0.60 8.72
CA SER A 30 -4.51 1.42 8.30
C SER A 30 -4.08 2.75 7.66
N ASN A 31 -3.10 3.43 8.26
CA ASN A 31 -2.59 4.72 7.76
C ASN A 31 -1.89 4.60 6.40
N GLU A 32 -1.11 3.53 6.20
CA GLU A 32 -0.46 3.23 4.92
C GLU A 32 -1.51 2.91 3.84
N MET A 33 -2.56 2.15 4.17
CA MET A 33 -3.67 1.85 3.26
C MET A 33 -4.43 3.12 2.85
N GLU A 34 -4.69 4.05 3.77
CA GLU A 34 -5.28 5.34 3.45
C GLU A 34 -4.38 6.20 2.55
N SER A 35 -3.06 6.11 2.73
CA SER A 35 -2.09 6.83 1.91
C SER A 35 -2.08 6.30 0.47
N ILE A 36 -2.18 4.99 0.26
CA ILE A 36 -2.34 4.38 -1.06
C ILE A 36 -3.63 4.88 -1.73
N LYS A 37 -4.76 4.91 -1.02
CA LYS A 37 -6.03 5.42 -1.57
C LYS A 37 -5.95 6.89 -1.98
N LYS A 38 -5.16 7.71 -1.27
CA LYS A 38 -4.93 9.11 -1.65
C LYS A 38 -4.05 9.23 -2.89
N LYS A 39 -3.00 8.42 -3.00
CA LYS A 39 -2.05 8.44 -4.13
C LYS A 39 -2.65 7.84 -5.41
N TYR A 40 -3.37 6.73 -5.27
CA TYR A 40 -4.00 5.99 -6.35
C TYR A 40 -5.51 5.87 -6.08
N PRO A 41 -6.31 6.92 -6.36
CA PRO A 41 -7.72 6.97 -5.98
C PRO A 41 -8.59 5.91 -6.68
N LYS A 42 -8.14 5.38 -7.82
CA LYS A 42 -8.81 4.28 -8.52
C LYS A 42 -8.37 2.90 -8.02
N ALA A 43 -7.37 2.80 -7.13
CA ALA A 43 -6.82 1.52 -6.71
C ALA A 43 -7.87 0.62 -6.05
N THR A 44 -7.83 -0.66 -6.40
CA THR A 44 -8.60 -1.70 -5.74
C THR A 44 -7.74 -2.29 -4.63
N ILE A 45 -8.25 -2.27 -3.40
CA ILE A 45 -7.55 -2.80 -2.22
C ILE A 45 -8.46 -3.83 -1.55
N LYS A 46 -8.02 -5.08 -1.46
CA LYS A 46 -8.74 -6.16 -0.79
C LYS A 46 -7.91 -6.68 0.37
N ALA A 47 -8.52 -6.80 1.54
CA ALA A 47 -7.86 -7.44 2.69
C ALA A 47 -7.77 -8.95 2.42
N CYS A 48 -6.57 -9.52 2.61
CA CYS A 48 -6.43 -10.97 2.67
C CYS A 48 -7.03 -11.44 4.01
N THR A 49 -7.62 -12.64 4.05
CA THR A 49 -8.28 -13.24 5.25
C THR A 49 -7.30 -13.60 6.38
N SER A 50 -6.09 -13.04 6.36
CA SER A 50 -5.05 -13.27 7.36
C SER A 50 -5.32 -12.46 8.62
N ASN A 51 -5.12 -13.08 9.78
CA ASN A 51 -5.21 -12.43 11.09
C ASN A 51 -4.24 -11.23 11.15
N GLN A 52 -4.65 -10.15 11.85
CA GLN A 52 -3.76 -9.03 12.16
C GLN A 52 -2.48 -9.57 12.79
N SER A 53 -1.35 -9.15 12.22
CA SER A 53 -0.05 -9.38 12.86
C SER A 53 0.02 -8.57 14.15
N THR A 54 0.84 -9.00 15.11
CA THR A 54 0.99 -8.33 16.42
C THR A 54 1.51 -6.89 16.31
N ASP A 55 2.00 -6.47 15.15
CA ASP A 55 2.45 -5.11 14.84
C ASP A 55 1.37 -4.23 14.20
N GLY A 56 0.12 -4.69 14.16
CA GLY A 56 -1.02 -3.92 13.66
C GLY A 56 -1.10 -3.79 12.14
N LYS A 57 -0.28 -4.54 11.39
CA LYS A 57 -0.37 -4.60 9.92
C LYS A 57 -1.14 -5.84 9.44
N MET A 58 -1.75 -5.72 8.26
CA MET A 58 -2.45 -6.79 7.56
C MET A 58 -1.97 -6.88 6.11
N TRP A 59 -2.15 -8.06 5.51
CA TRP A 59 -1.90 -8.26 4.08
C TRP A 59 -3.08 -7.76 3.26
N PHE A 60 -2.77 -7.02 2.21
CA PHE A 60 -3.74 -6.53 1.23
C PHE A 60 -3.27 -6.84 -0.18
N GLU A 61 -4.20 -7.31 -1.00
CA GLU A 61 -4.07 -7.30 -2.45
C GLU A 61 -4.35 -5.87 -2.94
N VAL A 62 -3.35 -5.22 -3.53
CA VAL A 62 -3.44 -3.87 -4.07
C VAL A 62 -3.28 -3.94 -5.57
N THR A 63 -4.29 -3.47 -6.30
CA THR A 63 -4.23 -3.25 -7.74
C THR A 63 -4.35 -1.76 -8.02
N ILE A 64 -3.31 -1.14 -8.56
CA ILE A 64 -3.39 0.22 -9.08
C ILE A 64 -3.87 0.19 -10.52
N HIS A 65 -4.63 1.20 -10.92
CA HIS A 65 -5.08 1.35 -12.30
C HIS A 65 -4.37 2.54 -12.92
N PRO A 66 -3.85 2.41 -14.14
CA PRO A 66 -3.30 3.56 -14.85
C PRO A 66 -4.38 4.64 -14.99
N VAL A 67 -3.94 5.90 -14.95
CA VAL A 67 -4.84 7.06 -14.92
C VAL A 67 -5.59 7.25 -16.23
#